data_AF-A0A0C1ZIW0-F1
#
_entry.id   AF-A0A0C1ZIW0-F1
#
_cell.length_a   1.000
_cell.length_b   1.000
_cell.length_c   1.000
_cell.angle_alpha   90.00
_cell.angle_beta   90.00
_cell.angle_gamma   90.00
#
_symmetry.space_group_name_H-M   'P 1'
#
loop_
_entity.id
_entity.type
_entity.pdbx_description
1 polymer ?
#
loop_
_entity_poly.entity_id
_entity_poly.type
_entity_poly.pdbx_seq_one_letter_code
_entity_poly.pdbx_strand_id
1 'polypeptide(L)'
;MGLLASACVSLVPNDSHCRHAQGDQTCAERYGDARPFCTAATCDASSEGTYGCVAERPSDDCYYPCGGDNDVTVDNGCRFADDGDGDGDEPTHNGDENGDPGDEEGDAPCLDAGDCADDSAPFCDLDTGVCVGCGSMSDADGACAGVDPALPVCHADVCVACTPDKTQACAETAPICDVATNACVGCNDHDQCSDSACNLATGSCFDPAAVFYVDGGNKECEAADGTQSKPFCTLAEAIDAVTVPSRILISTVDEIHYEAEVVIADKTIALFAANDGPAPVLEGPEDKVAVAVTSSGQLYMRGVDIVRTENGLGLEINDGHAWVQQSRIVKNERGGIRVDGGTLRLEHSFVGGDADDVNAIEVLDGEVSIIYTTIVAGGDDSHAFVCETSSESTIRNSIIVSLGDSAEVMCDAVEIIDSFNEADSAEKFDDNSDWFEDWRDDFHLVPGKYPAILETLAIWRTGDPQKDIDGDPRPTADGTQDFAGADLP
;
A
#
# COMPACT_ATOMS: atom_id res chain seq x y z
N MET A 1 41.14 -0.95 -26.02
CA MET A 1 41.27 -1.99 -24.98
C MET A 1 42.06 -1.41 -23.80
N GLY A 2 41.37 -0.75 -22.88
CA GLY A 2 41.91 -0.39 -21.57
C GLY A 2 40.92 -0.91 -20.54
N LEU A 3 41.27 -2.00 -19.86
CA LEU A 3 40.51 -2.50 -18.72
C LEU A 3 40.69 -1.51 -17.57
N LEU A 4 39.60 -0.89 -17.12
CA LEU A 4 39.53 -0.26 -15.80
C LEU A 4 39.18 -1.36 -14.81
N ALA A 5 40.12 -1.68 -13.92
CA ALA A 5 39.86 -2.56 -12.80
C ALA A 5 39.15 -1.75 -11.71
N SER A 6 37.85 -1.99 -11.51
CA SER A 6 37.15 -1.56 -10.30
C SER A 6 37.70 -2.35 -9.11
N ALA A 7 38.40 -1.66 -8.21
CA ALA A 7 38.75 -2.22 -6.92
C ALA A 7 37.53 -2.09 -6.00
N CYS A 8 36.91 -3.21 -5.62
CA CYS A 8 35.94 -3.24 -4.53
C CYS A 8 36.67 -2.87 -3.23
N VAL A 9 36.52 -1.63 -2.79
CA VAL A 9 36.93 -1.22 -1.45
C VAL A 9 35.83 -1.70 -0.52
N SER A 10 36.08 -2.81 0.19
CA SER A 10 35.24 -3.20 1.32
C SER A 10 35.42 -2.13 2.40
N LEU A 11 34.47 -1.20 2.47
CA LEU A 11 34.39 -0.27 3.60
C LEU A 11 34.00 -1.10 4.81
N VAL A 12 34.98 -1.39 5.66
CA VAL A 12 34.69 -1.93 6.99
C VAL A 12 33.91 -0.84 7.73
N PRO A 13 32.67 -1.11 8.19
CA PRO A 13 31.90 -0.14 8.95
C PRO A 13 32.74 0.42 10.10
N ASN A 14 32.66 1.73 10.31
CA ASN A 14 33.34 2.34 11.44
C ASN A 14 32.51 2.07 12.69
N ASP A 15 32.87 1.05 13.48
CA ASP A 15 32.18 0.68 14.73
C ASP A 15 32.06 1.84 15.74
N SER A 16 32.84 2.92 15.57
CA SER A 16 32.78 4.11 16.42
C SER A 16 31.83 5.21 15.91
N HIS A 17 31.20 5.01 14.76
CA HIS A 17 30.13 5.85 14.23
C HIS A 17 28.86 5.66 15.06
N CYS A 18 28.14 6.72 15.41
CA CYS A 18 26.99 6.68 16.32
C CYS A 18 25.91 5.68 15.84
N ARG A 19 25.71 5.58 14.51
CA ARG A 19 24.80 4.63 13.86
C ARG A 19 25.08 3.17 14.21
N HIS A 20 26.35 2.79 14.37
CA HIS A 20 26.74 1.42 14.73
C HIS A 20 27.04 1.25 16.22
N ALA A 21 27.07 2.35 16.98
CA ALA A 21 27.29 2.39 18.42
C ALA A 21 25.95 2.53 19.17
N GLN A 22 25.88 3.41 20.18
CA GLN A 22 24.69 3.65 21.02
C GLN A 22 23.93 4.91 20.59
N GLY A 23 23.90 5.21 19.29
CA GLY A 23 23.14 6.33 18.74
C GLY A 23 23.40 7.68 19.42
N ASP A 24 22.34 8.31 19.92
CA ASP A 24 22.38 9.62 20.56
C ASP A 24 23.23 9.63 21.83
N GLN A 25 23.26 8.52 22.59
CA GLN A 25 24.13 8.42 23.77
C GLN A 25 25.61 8.58 23.36
N THR A 26 26.01 7.98 22.25
CA THR A 26 27.39 8.14 21.73
C THR A 26 27.69 9.59 21.36
N CYS A 27 26.69 10.31 20.85
CA CYS A 27 26.81 11.70 20.47
C CYS A 27 26.86 12.64 21.69
N ALA A 28 25.99 12.43 22.68
CA ALA A 28 25.98 13.15 23.95
C ALA A 28 27.29 12.97 24.73
N GLU A 29 27.83 11.75 24.83
CA GLU A 29 29.09 11.47 25.53
C GLU A 29 30.30 12.18 24.88
N ARG A 30 30.29 12.33 23.55
CA ARG A 30 31.42 12.89 22.79
C ARG A 30 31.35 14.41 22.64
N TYR A 31 30.14 14.93 22.44
CA TYR A 31 29.93 16.32 22.02
C TYR A 31 29.00 17.10 22.94
N GLY A 32 28.36 16.46 23.91
CA GLY A 32 27.32 17.07 24.75
C GLY A 32 26.20 17.66 23.91
N ASP A 33 25.64 18.78 24.38
CA ASP A 33 24.52 19.47 23.73
C ASP A 33 24.88 20.11 22.38
N ALA A 34 26.16 20.15 22.00
CA ALA A 34 26.56 20.73 20.74
C ALA A 34 26.12 19.89 19.54
N ARG A 35 26.03 18.56 19.71
CA ARG A 35 25.66 17.58 18.67
C ARG A 35 25.02 16.34 19.30
N PRO A 36 23.80 16.43 19.85
CA PRO A 36 23.22 15.32 20.60
C PRO A 36 22.60 14.23 19.72
N PHE A 37 22.36 14.48 18.43
CA PHE A 37 21.60 13.57 17.56
C PHE A 37 22.49 12.77 16.61
N CYS A 38 22.13 11.50 16.39
CA CYS A 38 22.81 10.60 15.47
C CYS A 38 22.11 10.48 14.11
N THR A 39 22.90 10.58 13.03
CA THR A 39 22.44 10.40 11.64
C THR A 39 23.39 9.52 10.82
N ALA A 40 23.02 9.23 9.57
CA ALA A 40 23.84 8.51 8.60
C ALA A 40 24.48 9.45 7.56
N ALA A 41 25.62 9.04 6.99
CA ALA A 41 26.32 9.79 5.94
C ALA A 41 25.46 10.09 4.70
N THR A 42 24.51 9.20 4.39
CA THR A 42 23.56 9.34 3.28
C THR A 42 22.59 10.49 3.50
N CYS A 43 22.28 10.80 4.75
CA CYS A 43 21.37 11.87 5.17
C CYS A 43 22.10 13.20 5.37
N ASP A 44 23.29 13.16 5.97
CA ASP A 44 24.17 14.33 6.11
C ASP A 44 25.63 13.93 5.97
N ALA A 45 26.20 14.16 4.78
CA ALA A 45 27.60 13.87 4.49
C ALA A 45 28.58 14.69 5.36
N SER A 46 28.15 15.79 5.98
CA SER A 46 28.99 16.58 6.89
C SER A 46 29.18 15.92 8.26
N SER A 47 28.32 14.96 8.61
CA SER A 47 28.37 14.21 9.88
C SER A 47 29.53 13.21 9.97
N GLU A 48 30.11 12.81 8.83
CA GLU A 48 31.24 11.86 8.76
C GLU A 48 32.49 12.36 9.51
N GLY A 49 32.68 13.68 9.59
CA GLY A 49 33.76 14.29 10.38
C GLY A 49 33.51 14.26 11.90
N THR A 50 32.31 13.91 12.33
CA THR A 50 31.83 13.94 13.72
C THR A 50 31.15 12.63 14.12
N TYR A 51 31.59 11.50 13.54
CA TYR A 51 31.08 10.16 13.85
C TYR A 51 29.54 10.02 13.71
N GLY A 52 28.94 10.76 12.78
CA GLY A 52 27.49 10.75 12.56
C GLY A 52 26.70 11.72 13.44
N CYS A 53 27.35 12.49 14.31
CA CYS A 53 26.67 13.37 15.26
C CYS A 53 26.37 14.76 14.68
N VAL A 54 25.12 15.22 14.80
CA VAL A 54 24.60 16.49 14.30
C VAL A 54 23.91 17.30 15.39
N ALA A 55 23.83 18.62 15.19
CA ALA A 55 23.29 19.57 16.18
C ALA A 55 21.76 19.65 16.17
N GLU A 56 21.15 19.45 15.00
CA GLU A 56 19.71 19.47 14.81
C GLU A 56 19.22 18.04 14.55
N ARG A 57 18.04 17.72 15.06
CA ARG A 57 17.46 16.38 14.89
C ARG A 57 17.18 16.13 13.40
N PRO A 58 17.68 15.02 12.82
CA PRO A 58 17.35 14.63 11.44
C PRO A 58 15.86 14.27 11.28
N SER A 59 15.43 14.05 10.03
CA SER A 59 14.17 13.38 9.75
C SER A 59 14.15 11.95 10.28
N ASP A 60 12.96 11.37 10.46
CA ASP A 60 12.79 10.06 11.11
C ASP A 60 13.51 8.92 10.35
N ASP A 61 13.48 8.93 9.03
CA ASP A 61 14.23 8.00 8.16
C ASP A 61 15.77 8.13 8.25
N CYS A 62 16.24 9.19 8.92
CA CYS A 62 17.63 9.55 9.05
C CYS A 62 18.10 9.67 10.51
N TYR A 63 17.25 9.31 11.47
CA TYR A 63 17.51 9.49 12.90
C TYR A 63 17.70 8.15 13.60
N TYR A 64 18.87 7.94 14.19
CA TYR A 64 19.32 6.65 14.75
C TYR A 64 19.60 6.76 16.26
N PRO A 65 18.59 7.03 17.11
CA PRO A 65 18.79 7.34 18.52
C PRO A 65 19.41 6.21 19.35
N CYS A 66 19.20 4.95 18.97
CA CYS A 66 19.78 3.78 19.64
C CYS A 66 21.05 3.24 18.98
N GLY A 67 21.39 3.68 17.76
CA GLY A 67 22.40 3.04 16.93
C GLY A 67 21.99 1.64 16.47
N GLY A 68 22.94 0.71 16.35
CA GLY A 68 22.66 -0.65 15.88
C GLY A 68 22.19 -0.78 14.43
N ASP A 69 22.40 0.25 13.60
CA ASP A 69 21.94 0.35 12.20
C ASP A 69 20.42 0.45 11.99
N ASN A 70 19.65 0.67 13.06
CA ASN A 70 18.20 0.85 13.01
C ASN A 70 17.83 2.33 13.22
N ASP A 71 17.12 2.92 12.26
CA ASP A 71 16.50 4.23 12.45
C ASP A 71 15.17 4.12 13.23
N VAL A 72 14.59 5.27 13.59
CA VAL A 72 13.32 5.31 14.36
C VAL A 72 12.12 4.74 13.61
N THR A 73 12.18 4.56 12.30
CA THR A 73 11.09 3.93 11.53
C THR A 73 11.12 2.41 11.65
N VAL A 74 12.30 1.84 11.94
CA VAL A 74 12.52 0.39 12.12
C VAL A 74 12.31 -0.03 13.58
N ASP A 75 12.72 0.78 14.55
CA ASP A 75 12.58 0.48 15.98
C ASP A 75 12.03 1.68 16.79
N ASN A 76 10.71 1.69 16.96
CA ASN A 76 10.00 2.69 17.78
C ASN A 76 10.29 2.55 19.28
N GLY A 77 10.90 1.46 19.75
CA GLY A 77 11.29 1.26 21.15
C GLY A 77 12.31 2.29 21.64
N CYS A 78 12.97 2.98 20.70
CA CYS A 78 13.98 4.00 20.94
C CYS A 78 13.43 5.42 21.03
N ARG A 79 12.11 5.63 20.86
CA ARG A 79 11.48 6.95 20.93
C ARG A 79 11.21 7.46 22.34
N PHE A 80 11.41 6.65 23.39
CA PHE A 80 11.06 7.00 24.76
C PHE A 80 12.15 6.64 25.77
N ALA A 81 13.15 7.51 25.87
CA ALA A 81 13.92 7.69 27.10
C ALA A 81 13.77 9.14 27.55
N ASP A 82 12.52 9.57 27.71
CA ASP A 82 12.17 10.74 28.50
C ASP A 82 12.04 10.23 29.95
N ASP A 83 13.14 10.36 30.70
CA ASP A 83 13.23 10.67 32.14
C ASP A 83 12.41 9.85 33.15
N GLY A 84 12.12 8.57 32.87
CA GLY A 84 11.53 7.65 33.86
C GLY A 84 12.51 7.22 34.96
N ASP A 85 12.61 8.01 36.03
CA ASP A 85 13.40 7.76 37.24
C ASP A 85 13.10 6.39 37.90
N GLY A 86 13.90 5.38 37.55
CA GLY A 86 13.87 4.03 38.13
C GLY A 86 14.95 3.83 39.18
N ASP A 87 14.74 4.36 40.39
CA ASP A 87 15.61 4.14 41.54
C ASP A 87 15.58 2.68 42.02
N GLY A 88 16.68 1.97 41.78
CA GLY A 88 17.00 0.68 42.38
C GLY A 88 17.75 0.85 43.70
N ASP A 89 17.12 0.38 44.78
CA ASP A 89 17.63 0.24 46.14
C ASP A 89 19.05 -0.36 46.26
N GLU A 90 19.91 0.25 47.08
CA GLU A 90 20.73 -0.44 48.08
C GLU A 90 21.20 0.52 49.21
N PRO A 91 21.48 0.03 50.43
CA PRO A 91 21.12 0.75 51.65
C PRO A 91 22.32 1.36 52.42
N THR A 92 21.95 2.27 53.33
CA THR A 92 22.71 2.74 54.51
C THR A 92 23.71 3.89 54.33
N HIS A 93 23.23 5.13 54.47
CA HIS A 93 24.00 6.11 55.24
C HIS A 93 23.12 7.11 55.99
N ASN A 94 23.21 7.05 57.32
CA ASN A 94 22.73 8.07 58.25
C ASN A 94 23.62 9.31 58.14
N GLY A 95 23.03 10.50 58.08
CA GLY A 95 23.77 11.73 58.39
C GLY A 95 23.06 13.01 57.95
N ASP A 96 22.51 13.69 58.96
CA ASP A 96 22.43 15.15 59.08
C ASP A 96 21.37 15.87 58.22
N GLU A 97 20.19 16.18 58.79
CA GLU A 97 19.94 17.44 59.52
C GLU A 97 20.47 18.67 58.75
N ASN A 98 19.68 19.19 57.80
CA ASN A 98 19.46 20.63 57.60
C ASN A 98 18.15 20.83 56.84
N GLY A 99 17.21 21.52 57.49
CA GLY A 99 15.87 21.78 56.98
C GLY A 99 15.87 22.74 55.80
N ASP A 100 15.27 22.28 54.71
CA ASP A 100 14.78 23.12 53.63
C ASP A 100 13.29 23.44 53.94
N PRO A 101 12.88 24.72 54.01
CA PRO A 101 11.51 25.07 54.34
C PRO A 101 10.61 24.80 53.14
N GLY A 102 9.84 23.73 53.25
CA GLY A 102 8.70 23.32 52.41
C GLY A 102 8.24 24.32 51.36
N ASP A 103 8.56 23.99 50.11
CA ASP A 103 7.69 24.26 48.97
C ASP A 103 6.49 23.30 49.07
N GLU A 104 5.62 23.56 50.05
CA GLU A 104 4.21 23.19 49.97
C GLU A 104 3.58 24.10 48.90
N GLU A 105 3.92 23.89 47.64
CA GLU A 105 3.07 24.24 46.49
C GLU A 105 1.80 23.40 46.66
N GLY A 106 0.91 23.83 47.56
CA GLY A 106 -0.42 23.25 47.64
C GLY A 106 -1.07 23.50 46.29
N ASP A 107 -1.22 22.45 45.48
CA ASP A 107 -1.85 22.46 44.16
C ASP A 107 -2.95 23.51 44.13
N ALA A 108 -2.63 24.66 43.53
CA ALA A 108 -3.61 25.70 43.39
C ALA A 108 -4.77 25.09 42.59
N PRO A 109 -6.03 25.23 43.04
CA PRO A 109 -7.14 24.67 42.30
C PRO A 109 -7.12 25.23 40.89
N CYS A 110 -7.29 24.38 39.89
CA CYS A 110 -7.41 24.83 38.52
C CYS A 110 -8.61 25.79 38.41
N LEU A 111 -8.47 26.82 37.60
CA LEU A 111 -9.50 27.83 37.33
C LEU A 111 -10.02 27.73 35.89
N ASP A 112 -9.21 27.19 34.98
CA ASP A 112 -9.60 26.82 33.63
C ASP A 112 -8.75 25.66 33.09
N ALA A 113 -9.04 25.20 31.86
CA ALA A 113 -8.33 24.09 31.24
C ALA A 113 -6.84 24.39 30.97
N GLY A 114 -6.44 25.66 30.85
CA GLY A 114 -5.05 26.06 30.67
C GLY A 114 -4.19 25.84 31.92
N ASP A 115 -4.80 25.64 33.08
CA ASP A 115 -4.10 25.29 34.33
C ASP A 115 -3.77 23.79 34.41
N CYS A 116 -4.35 22.96 33.53
CA CYS A 116 -4.18 21.51 33.52
C CYS A 116 -3.20 21.08 32.42
N ALA A 117 -1.91 21.00 32.77
CA ALA A 117 -0.85 20.65 31.83
C ALA A 117 -0.65 19.13 31.60
N ASP A 118 -1.36 18.28 32.34
CA ASP A 118 -1.31 16.83 32.19
C ASP A 118 -2.25 16.39 31.06
N ASP A 119 -1.70 15.78 30.01
CA ASP A 119 -2.45 15.27 28.86
C ASP A 119 -3.50 14.20 29.24
N SER A 120 -3.33 13.52 30.37
CA SER A 120 -4.30 12.55 30.90
C SER A 120 -5.43 13.20 31.72
N ALA A 121 -5.28 14.47 32.09
CA ALA A 121 -6.26 15.24 32.85
C ALA A 121 -6.36 16.70 32.37
N PRO A 122 -6.59 16.97 31.08
CA PRO A 122 -6.44 18.32 30.52
C PRO A 122 -7.64 19.25 30.84
N PHE A 123 -8.63 18.77 31.60
CA PHE A 123 -9.84 19.51 31.90
C PHE A 123 -9.90 19.93 33.37
N CYS A 124 -10.25 21.18 33.63
CA CYS A 124 -10.52 21.62 34.98
C CYS A 124 -11.98 21.38 35.38
N ASP A 125 -12.22 20.54 36.39
CA ASP A 125 -13.52 20.47 37.06
C ASP A 125 -13.68 21.72 37.94
N LEU A 126 -14.47 22.68 37.47
CA LEU A 126 -14.71 23.96 38.16
C LEU A 126 -15.43 23.81 39.51
N ASP A 127 -16.11 22.69 39.77
CA ASP A 127 -16.78 22.44 41.04
C ASP A 127 -15.77 21.99 42.11
N THR A 128 -14.73 21.23 41.74
CA THR A 128 -13.72 20.72 42.66
C THR A 128 -12.39 21.48 42.62
N GLY A 129 -12.12 22.21 41.53
CA GLY A 129 -10.82 22.82 41.24
C GLY A 129 -9.72 21.79 40.96
N VAL A 130 -10.07 20.62 40.42
CA VAL A 130 -9.13 19.52 40.17
C VAL A 130 -9.08 19.23 38.68
N CYS A 131 -7.88 18.99 38.16
CA CYS A 131 -7.69 18.52 36.78
C CYS A 131 -8.19 17.08 36.63
N VAL A 132 -9.05 16.84 35.66
CA VAL A 132 -9.73 15.57 35.40
C VAL A 132 -9.64 15.20 33.92
N GLY A 133 -9.77 13.91 33.64
CA GLY A 133 -9.89 13.40 32.28
C GLY A 133 -11.25 13.70 31.65
N CYS A 134 -11.36 13.47 30.34
CA CYS A 134 -12.55 13.83 29.57
C CYS A 134 -13.83 13.13 30.03
N GLY A 135 -13.75 11.93 30.63
CA GLY A 135 -14.93 11.16 31.06
C GLY A 135 -15.64 11.75 32.28
N SER A 136 -15.01 12.69 32.97
CA SER A 136 -15.62 13.47 34.06
C SER A 136 -16.43 14.67 33.55
N MET A 137 -16.32 15.01 32.26
CA MET A 137 -17.03 16.14 31.66
C MET A 137 -18.46 15.76 31.28
N SER A 138 -19.39 16.71 31.41
CA SER A 138 -20.82 16.49 31.06
C SER A 138 -21.07 16.23 29.57
N ASP A 139 -20.15 16.68 28.71
CA ASP A 139 -20.07 16.41 27.28
C ASP A 139 -18.63 16.03 26.95
N ALA A 140 -18.28 14.76 27.18
CA ALA A 140 -16.90 14.28 27.12
C ALA A 140 -16.26 14.47 25.73
N ASP A 141 -16.99 14.16 24.65
CA ASP A 141 -16.50 14.36 23.28
C ASP A 141 -16.47 15.85 22.93
N GLY A 142 -17.51 16.61 23.28
CA GLY A 142 -17.52 18.06 23.05
C GLY A 142 -16.37 18.78 23.78
N ALA A 143 -15.98 18.28 24.95
CA ALA A 143 -14.83 18.77 25.70
C ALA A 143 -13.53 18.47 24.94
N CYS A 144 -13.31 17.22 24.52
CA CYS A 144 -12.15 16.83 23.71
C CYS A 144 -12.06 17.62 22.40
N ALA A 145 -13.14 17.70 21.63
CA ALA A 145 -13.20 18.46 20.38
C ALA A 145 -12.94 19.97 20.56
N GLY A 146 -13.25 20.51 21.74
CA GLY A 146 -12.98 21.89 22.10
C GLY A 146 -11.51 22.15 22.43
N VAL A 147 -10.79 21.16 22.96
CA VAL A 147 -9.36 21.22 23.26
C VAL A 147 -8.54 20.98 22.00
N ASP A 148 -8.81 19.89 21.30
CA ASP A 148 -8.15 19.53 20.04
C ASP A 148 -9.17 18.97 19.04
N PRO A 149 -9.47 19.70 17.95
CA PRO A 149 -10.32 19.21 16.87
C PRO A 149 -9.84 17.93 16.18
N ALA A 150 -8.55 17.58 16.30
CA ALA A 150 -7.98 16.34 15.76
C ALA A 150 -8.18 15.14 16.71
N LEU A 151 -8.50 15.38 17.98
CA LEU A 151 -8.76 14.35 19.00
C LEU A 151 -10.15 14.52 19.62
N PRO A 152 -11.24 14.50 18.84
CA PRO A 152 -12.55 14.91 19.32
C PRO A 152 -13.26 13.86 20.19
N VAL A 153 -12.71 12.65 20.35
CA VAL A 153 -13.39 11.55 21.02
C VAL A 153 -12.80 11.29 22.39
N CYS A 154 -13.63 11.25 23.42
CA CYS A 154 -13.21 10.79 24.74
C CYS A 154 -13.24 9.25 24.82
N HIS A 155 -12.11 8.63 25.14
CA HIS A 155 -11.98 7.19 25.39
C HIS A 155 -11.05 6.92 26.58
N ALA A 156 -11.56 6.16 27.57
CA ALA A 156 -10.81 5.82 28.78
C ALA A 156 -10.16 7.04 29.47
N ASP A 157 -10.96 8.12 29.60
CA ASP A 157 -10.57 9.42 30.18
C ASP A 157 -9.52 10.23 29.40
N VAL A 158 -9.09 9.77 28.22
CA VAL A 158 -8.15 10.46 27.32
C VAL A 158 -8.85 10.86 26.02
N CYS A 159 -8.43 11.99 25.43
CA CYS A 159 -8.90 12.40 24.11
C CYS A 159 -8.14 11.66 23.00
N VAL A 160 -8.86 11.02 22.10
CA VAL A 160 -8.34 10.25 20.96
C VAL A 160 -9.01 10.71 19.67
N ALA A 161 -8.43 10.36 18.52
CA ALA A 161 -8.98 10.74 17.22
C ALA A 161 -10.30 10.04 16.94
N CYS A 162 -10.40 8.75 17.31
CA CYS A 162 -11.56 7.93 17.02
C CYS A 162 -11.66 6.72 17.95
N THR A 163 -12.79 6.02 17.90
CA THR A 163 -12.99 4.69 18.52
C THR A 163 -13.83 3.82 17.58
N PRO A 164 -13.93 2.49 17.80
CA PRO A 164 -14.77 1.61 16.98
C PRO A 164 -16.24 2.06 16.87
N ASP A 165 -16.77 2.72 17.92
CA ASP A 165 -18.16 3.20 17.96
C ASP A 165 -18.33 4.63 17.41
N LYS A 166 -17.22 5.31 17.09
CA LYS A 166 -17.19 6.72 16.65
C LYS A 166 -16.27 6.92 15.45
N THR A 167 -16.37 6.05 14.45
CA THR A 167 -15.56 6.14 13.23
C THR A 167 -15.83 7.41 12.43
N GLN A 168 -17.03 7.99 12.54
CA GLN A 168 -17.39 9.27 11.94
C GLN A 168 -16.62 10.48 12.47
N ALA A 169 -15.80 10.31 13.52
CA ALA A 169 -14.88 11.35 13.99
C ALA A 169 -13.71 11.58 13.03
N CYS A 170 -13.39 10.57 12.21
CA CYS A 170 -12.31 10.65 11.24
C CYS A 170 -12.68 11.52 10.03
N ALA A 171 -11.71 12.33 9.59
CA ALA A 171 -11.87 13.24 8.45
C ALA A 171 -11.75 12.51 7.10
N GLU A 172 -12.17 13.16 6.02
CA GLU A 172 -12.22 12.58 4.67
C GLU A 172 -10.88 12.05 4.15
N THR A 173 -9.76 12.66 4.54
CA THR A 173 -8.41 12.24 4.12
C THR A 173 -7.84 11.09 4.95
N ALA A 174 -8.46 10.76 6.08
CA ALA A 174 -8.05 9.66 6.96
C ALA A 174 -9.30 8.99 7.53
N PRO A 175 -10.17 8.41 6.68
CA PRO A 175 -11.53 8.03 7.07
C PRO A 175 -11.60 6.79 7.97
N ILE A 176 -10.48 6.09 8.15
CA ILE A 176 -10.45 4.80 8.85
C ILE A 176 -9.94 5.01 10.27
N CYS A 177 -10.68 4.47 11.24
CA CYS A 177 -10.21 4.42 12.61
C CYS A 177 -9.34 3.18 12.81
N ASP A 178 -8.03 3.38 12.99
CA ASP A 178 -7.15 2.31 13.47
C ASP A 178 -7.43 2.08 14.96
N VAL A 179 -8.15 0.99 15.23
CA VAL A 179 -8.59 0.62 16.58
C VAL A 179 -7.44 0.21 17.51
N ALA A 180 -6.27 -0.14 16.97
CA ALA A 180 -5.11 -0.48 17.79
C ALA A 180 -4.45 0.78 18.38
N THR A 181 -4.46 1.88 17.62
CA THR A 181 -3.80 3.13 17.98
C THR A 181 -4.78 4.25 18.35
N ASN A 182 -6.09 4.05 18.12
CA ASN A 182 -7.14 5.08 18.18
C ASN A 182 -6.83 6.32 17.31
N ALA A 183 -6.08 6.12 16.23
CA ALA A 183 -5.72 7.15 15.27
C ALA A 183 -6.56 7.04 13.99
N CYS A 184 -6.84 8.18 13.36
CA CYS A 184 -7.43 8.20 12.03
C CYS A 184 -6.32 7.99 10.99
N VAL A 185 -6.48 7.00 10.12
CA VAL A 185 -5.55 6.64 9.05
C VAL A 185 -6.25 6.66 7.69
N GLY A 186 -5.46 6.82 6.63
CA GLY A 186 -5.95 6.66 5.26
C GLY A 186 -6.46 5.24 5.01
N CYS A 187 -7.45 5.09 4.15
CA CYS A 187 -7.80 3.77 3.63
C CYS A 187 -6.64 3.23 2.78
N ASN A 188 -6.42 1.92 2.86
CA ASN A 188 -5.46 1.16 2.07
C ASN A 188 -6.10 -0.01 1.32
N ASP A 189 -7.41 -0.23 1.52
CA ASP A 189 -8.20 -1.22 0.80
C ASP A 189 -9.59 -0.63 0.48
N HIS A 190 -10.15 -0.98 -0.67
CA HIS A 190 -11.45 -0.50 -1.08
C HIS A 190 -12.59 -0.97 -0.17
N ASP A 191 -12.48 -2.14 0.49
CA ASP A 191 -13.48 -2.68 1.42
C ASP A 191 -13.61 -1.83 2.70
N GLN A 192 -12.63 -0.98 3.01
CA GLN A 192 -12.71 -0.03 4.11
C GLN A 192 -13.64 1.16 3.80
N CYS A 193 -13.99 1.37 2.53
CA CYS A 193 -14.91 2.40 2.05
C CYS A 193 -16.24 1.79 1.62
N SER A 194 -17.04 1.31 2.58
CA SER A 194 -18.25 0.51 2.33
C SER A 194 -19.26 1.08 1.32
N ASP A 195 -19.43 2.41 1.30
CA ASP A 195 -20.38 3.08 0.39
C ASP A 195 -19.72 3.56 -0.93
N SER A 196 -18.40 3.41 -1.10
CA SER A 196 -17.67 3.92 -2.25
C SER A 196 -16.41 3.09 -2.54
N ALA A 197 -15.28 3.72 -2.84
CA ALA A 197 -13.99 3.06 -3.07
C ALA A 197 -12.88 3.89 -2.40
N CYS A 198 -11.82 3.22 -1.96
CA CYS A 198 -10.62 3.90 -1.51
C CYS A 198 -9.85 4.54 -2.69
N ASN A 199 -9.47 5.79 -2.55
CA ASN A 199 -8.43 6.42 -3.38
C ASN A 199 -7.06 5.94 -2.86
N LEU A 200 -6.51 4.86 -3.41
CA LEU A 200 -5.27 4.28 -2.89
C LEU A 200 -4.06 5.22 -3.03
N ALA A 201 -4.14 6.26 -3.87
CA ALA A 201 -3.09 7.27 -3.98
C ALA A 201 -3.10 8.27 -2.80
N THR A 202 -4.27 8.59 -2.23
CA THR A 202 -4.42 9.63 -1.20
C THR A 202 -4.87 9.10 0.16
N GLY A 203 -5.38 7.87 0.22
CA GLY A 203 -5.97 7.27 1.41
C GLY A 203 -7.38 7.81 1.77
N SER A 204 -8.04 8.55 0.88
CA SER A 204 -9.41 9.05 1.11
C SER A 204 -10.46 8.16 0.45
N CYS A 205 -11.65 7.99 1.04
CA CYS A 205 -12.77 7.37 0.34
C CYS A 205 -13.39 8.32 -0.70
N PHE A 206 -13.85 7.78 -1.83
CA PHE A 206 -14.63 8.56 -2.80
C PHE A 206 -15.98 9.00 -2.22
N ASP A 207 -16.60 10.03 -2.80
CA ASP A 207 -17.92 10.50 -2.40
C ASP A 207 -18.96 9.38 -2.65
N PRO A 208 -19.72 8.93 -1.63
CA PRO A 208 -20.75 7.91 -1.81
C PRO A 208 -21.91 8.37 -2.71
N ALA A 209 -22.06 9.68 -2.98
CA ALA A 209 -22.98 10.19 -3.98
C ALA A 209 -22.45 10.10 -5.42
N ALA A 210 -21.15 9.86 -5.60
CA ALA A 210 -20.48 9.74 -6.90
C ALA A 210 -20.29 8.26 -7.30
N VAL A 211 -21.38 7.48 -7.21
CA VAL A 211 -21.42 6.08 -7.60
C VAL A 211 -22.35 5.91 -8.80
N PHE A 212 -21.80 5.40 -9.90
CA PHE A 212 -22.53 5.11 -11.14
C PHE A 212 -22.67 3.61 -11.35
N TYR A 213 -23.76 3.20 -11.97
CA TYR A 213 -24.06 1.81 -12.29
C TYR A 213 -24.12 1.62 -13.80
N VAL A 214 -23.50 0.56 -14.29
CA VAL A 214 -23.52 0.13 -15.70
C VAL A 214 -24.14 -1.26 -15.77
N ASP A 215 -25.11 -1.44 -16.66
CA ASP A 215 -25.77 -2.70 -16.95
C ASP A 215 -26.15 -2.73 -18.44
N GLY A 216 -25.35 -3.44 -19.24
CA GLY A 216 -25.62 -3.64 -20.68
C GLY A 216 -26.89 -4.44 -20.96
N GLY A 217 -27.42 -5.14 -19.95
CA GLY A 217 -28.70 -5.84 -20.01
C GLY A 217 -29.91 -4.89 -19.92
N ASN A 218 -29.72 -3.68 -19.37
CA ASN A 218 -30.78 -2.69 -19.16
C ASN A 218 -31.52 -2.35 -20.47
N LYS A 219 -32.86 -2.31 -20.41
CA LYS A 219 -33.71 -2.01 -21.57
C LYS A 219 -34.12 -0.54 -21.64
N GLU A 220 -33.87 0.24 -20.59
CA GLU A 220 -34.29 1.65 -20.48
C GLU A 220 -33.12 2.64 -20.68
N CYS A 221 -32.25 2.39 -21.66
CA CYS A 221 -31.04 3.19 -21.89
C CYS A 221 -31.32 4.69 -22.12
N GLU A 222 -32.40 5.06 -22.81
CA GLU A 222 -32.71 6.47 -23.10
C GLU A 222 -33.05 7.30 -21.85
N ALA A 223 -33.40 6.64 -20.74
CA ALA A 223 -33.74 7.26 -19.47
C ALA A 223 -32.70 6.98 -18.39
N ALA A 224 -31.55 6.39 -18.74
CA ALA A 224 -30.46 6.11 -17.83
C ALA A 224 -29.93 7.40 -17.20
N ASP A 225 -29.79 7.40 -15.88
CA ASP A 225 -29.20 8.50 -15.11
C ASP A 225 -27.99 8.04 -14.28
N GLY A 226 -27.55 6.79 -14.48
CA GLY A 226 -26.43 6.18 -13.78
C GLY A 226 -26.75 5.71 -12.38
N THR A 227 -27.98 5.88 -11.88
CA THR A 227 -28.40 5.32 -10.59
C THR A 227 -28.59 3.81 -10.69
N GLN A 228 -28.58 3.11 -9.56
CA GLN A 228 -28.86 1.67 -9.51
C GLN A 228 -30.22 1.30 -10.13
N SER A 229 -31.21 2.19 -10.04
CA SER A 229 -32.55 1.97 -10.61
C SER A 229 -32.62 2.19 -12.11
N LYS A 230 -31.68 2.96 -12.67
CA LYS A 230 -31.61 3.34 -14.09
C LYS A 230 -30.14 3.42 -14.52
N PRO A 231 -29.44 2.28 -14.53
CA PRO A 231 -28.02 2.22 -14.84
C PRO A 231 -27.77 2.65 -16.28
N PHE A 232 -26.57 3.16 -16.55
CA PHE A 232 -26.08 3.35 -17.91
C PHE A 232 -26.00 2.02 -18.64
N CYS A 233 -26.18 2.04 -19.97
CA CYS A 233 -26.10 0.81 -20.77
C CYS A 233 -24.69 0.56 -21.27
N THR A 234 -23.85 1.61 -21.32
CA THR A 234 -22.46 1.49 -21.77
C THR A 234 -21.51 2.08 -20.75
N LEU A 235 -20.27 1.59 -20.75
CA LEU A 235 -19.21 2.12 -19.90
C LEU A 235 -18.80 3.54 -20.33
N ALA A 236 -18.84 3.85 -21.63
CA ALA A 236 -18.55 5.18 -22.16
C ALA A 236 -19.50 6.26 -21.60
N GLU A 237 -20.80 5.99 -21.55
CA GLU A 237 -21.80 6.91 -20.95
C GLU A 237 -21.49 7.19 -19.48
N ALA A 238 -21.11 6.16 -18.72
CA ALA A 238 -20.75 6.30 -17.31
C ALA A 238 -19.49 7.13 -17.13
N ILE A 239 -18.44 6.88 -17.92
CA ILE A 239 -17.19 7.64 -17.89
C ILE A 239 -17.45 9.11 -18.23
N ASP A 240 -18.28 9.40 -19.22
CA ASP A 240 -18.63 10.78 -19.61
C ASP A 240 -19.38 11.54 -18.51
N ALA A 241 -20.15 10.83 -17.67
CA ALA A 241 -20.86 11.42 -16.54
C ALA A 241 -19.95 11.77 -15.34
N VAL A 242 -18.74 11.20 -15.27
CA VAL A 242 -17.76 11.44 -14.19
C VAL A 242 -17.26 12.89 -14.25
N THR A 243 -17.56 13.66 -13.19
CA THR A 243 -17.10 15.05 -13.01
C THR A 243 -16.29 15.27 -11.74
N VAL A 244 -16.27 14.28 -10.84
CA VAL A 244 -15.49 14.19 -9.60
C VAL A 244 -14.96 12.76 -9.47
N PRO A 245 -13.98 12.46 -8.60
CA PRO A 245 -13.56 11.08 -8.35
C PRO A 245 -14.77 10.18 -8.04
N SER A 246 -14.98 9.13 -8.84
CA SER A 246 -16.22 8.36 -8.84
C SER A 246 -15.96 6.85 -8.90
N ARG A 247 -16.88 6.07 -8.33
CA ARG A 247 -16.93 4.61 -8.48
C ARG A 247 -17.95 4.25 -9.55
N ILE A 248 -17.58 3.36 -10.46
CA ILE A 248 -18.46 2.77 -11.47
C ILE A 248 -18.58 1.27 -11.17
N LEU A 249 -19.82 0.83 -10.98
CA LEU A 249 -20.18 -0.57 -10.73
C LEU A 249 -20.70 -1.18 -12.03
N ILE A 250 -19.98 -2.18 -12.55
CA ILE A 250 -20.28 -2.84 -13.81
C ILE A 250 -20.97 -4.18 -13.53
N SER A 251 -22.20 -4.31 -14.00
CA SER A 251 -22.97 -5.55 -13.87
C SER A 251 -22.52 -6.56 -14.90
N THR A 252 -22.37 -7.81 -14.50
CA THR A 252 -22.16 -8.92 -15.43
C THR A 252 -23.43 -9.19 -16.20
N VAL A 253 -23.31 -9.38 -17.51
CA VAL A 253 -24.44 -9.69 -18.39
C VAL A 253 -24.08 -10.95 -19.16
N ASP A 254 -24.87 -12.01 -19.00
CA ASP A 254 -24.60 -13.31 -19.63
C ASP A 254 -24.38 -13.15 -21.15
N GLU A 255 -23.27 -13.70 -21.65
CA GLU A 255 -22.88 -13.70 -23.07
C GLU A 255 -22.62 -12.32 -23.70
N ILE A 256 -22.64 -11.22 -22.91
CA ILE A 256 -22.35 -9.87 -23.42
C ILE A 256 -21.02 -9.39 -22.86
N HIS A 257 -20.12 -9.09 -23.80
CA HIS A 257 -18.90 -8.35 -23.53
C HIS A 257 -19.20 -6.85 -23.66
N TYR A 258 -18.66 -6.04 -22.76
CA TYR A 258 -18.71 -4.60 -22.91
C TYR A 258 -17.66 -4.19 -23.92
N GLU A 259 -18.10 -3.65 -25.06
CA GLU A 259 -17.18 -3.00 -26.00
C GLU A 259 -16.49 -1.83 -25.27
N ALA A 260 -15.17 -1.92 -25.14
CA ALA A 260 -14.37 -1.01 -24.34
C ALA A 260 -13.37 -0.28 -25.24
N GLU A 261 -13.66 0.97 -25.62
CA GLU A 261 -12.64 1.95 -26.01
C GLU A 261 -12.55 2.98 -24.88
N VAL A 262 -11.99 2.54 -23.75
CA VAL A 262 -11.97 3.33 -22.51
C VAL A 262 -10.71 4.18 -22.48
N VAL A 263 -10.88 5.50 -22.35
CA VAL A 263 -9.77 6.42 -22.13
C VAL A 263 -10.00 7.19 -20.84
N ILE A 264 -9.12 6.97 -19.86
CA ILE A 264 -9.10 7.67 -18.58
C ILE A 264 -8.02 8.76 -18.67
N ALA A 265 -8.44 9.99 -18.98
CA ALA A 265 -7.56 11.15 -19.08
C ALA A 265 -8.05 12.24 -18.12
N ASP A 266 -7.17 12.77 -17.27
CA ASP A 266 -7.45 13.82 -16.28
C ASP A 266 -8.66 13.51 -15.36
N LYS A 267 -8.97 12.21 -15.16
CA LYS A 267 -10.07 11.71 -14.35
C LYS A 267 -9.56 10.69 -13.33
N THR A 268 -10.27 10.57 -12.22
CA THR A 268 -10.05 9.56 -11.18
C THR A 268 -11.26 8.65 -11.12
N ILE A 269 -11.10 7.39 -11.51
CA ILE A 269 -12.22 6.44 -11.67
C ILE A 269 -11.87 5.11 -11.00
N ALA A 270 -12.81 4.58 -10.21
CA ALA A 270 -12.78 3.19 -9.76
C ALA A 270 -13.75 2.35 -10.60
N LEU A 271 -13.28 1.33 -11.33
CA LEU A 271 -14.06 0.40 -12.14
C LEU A 271 -14.16 -0.95 -11.43
N PHE A 272 -15.29 -1.25 -10.80
CA PHE A 272 -15.49 -2.50 -10.05
C PHE A 272 -16.61 -3.36 -10.63
N ALA A 273 -16.52 -4.67 -10.46
CA ALA A 273 -17.68 -5.55 -10.56
C ALA A 273 -18.79 -5.13 -9.58
N ALA A 274 -20.04 -5.19 -10.02
CA ALA A 274 -21.19 -4.83 -9.21
C ALA A 274 -21.60 -5.90 -8.20
N ASN A 275 -21.29 -7.18 -8.46
CA ASN A 275 -21.74 -8.31 -7.66
C ASN A 275 -20.61 -9.34 -7.48
N ASP A 276 -20.76 -10.22 -6.48
CA ASP A 276 -19.89 -11.39 -6.23
C ASP A 276 -20.09 -12.53 -7.27
N GLY A 277 -20.54 -12.18 -8.48
CA GLY A 277 -20.75 -13.13 -9.57
C GLY A 277 -19.52 -13.22 -10.48
N PRO A 278 -19.65 -13.83 -11.66
CA PRO A 278 -18.57 -13.81 -12.66
C PRO A 278 -18.18 -12.36 -12.96
N ALA A 279 -16.89 -12.10 -13.16
CA ALA A 279 -16.41 -10.76 -13.48
C ALA A 279 -17.07 -10.23 -14.78
N PRO A 280 -17.44 -8.93 -14.84
CA PRO A 280 -17.80 -8.30 -16.11
C PRO A 280 -16.59 -8.29 -17.03
N VAL A 281 -16.82 -8.62 -18.30
CA VAL A 281 -15.76 -8.69 -19.32
C VAL A 281 -15.79 -7.46 -20.21
N LEU A 282 -14.66 -6.79 -20.32
CA LEU A 282 -14.37 -5.73 -21.27
C LEU A 282 -13.64 -6.34 -22.47
N GLU A 283 -14.15 -6.08 -23.68
CA GLU A 283 -13.54 -6.49 -24.94
C GLU A 283 -13.22 -5.23 -25.74
N GLY A 284 -11.95 -5.00 -26.02
CA GLY A 284 -11.54 -3.84 -26.80
C GLY A 284 -11.87 -3.99 -28.29
N PRO A 285 -12.06 -2.88 -29.02
CA PRO A 285 -12.25 -2.94 -30.46
C PRO A 285 -11.00 -3.43 -31.19
N GLU A 286 -11.20 -3.95 -32.41
CA GLU A 286 -10.12 -4.40 -33.29
C GLU A 286 -9.08 -3.28 -33.52
N ASP A 287 -7.80 -3.62 -33.45
CA ASP A 287 -6.65 -2.70 -33.64
C ASP A 287 -6.55 -1.57 -32.60
N LYS A 288 -7.18 -1.72 -31.43
CA LYS A 288 -7.23 -0.69 -30.38
C LYS A 288 -6.78 -1.23 -29.03
N VAL A 289 -6.59 -0.31 -28.08
CA VAL A 289 -6.40 -0.66 -26.66
C VAL A 289 -7.79 -0.69 -26.02
N ALA A 290 -8.09 -1.72 -25.21
CA ALA A 290 -9.37 -1.79 -24.53
C ALA A 290 -9.50 -0.70 -23.45
N VAL A 291 -8.47 -0.55 -22.62
CA VAL A 291 -8.39 0.47 -21.57
C VAL A 291 -7.07 1.22 -21.66
N ALA A 292 -7.12 2.53 -21.85
CA ALA A 292 -5.96 3.42 -21.82
C ALA A 292 -6.07 4.40 -20.65
N VAL A 293 -5.05 4.44 -19.79
CA VAL A 293 -4.89 5.43 -18.74
C VAL A 293 -3.84 6.42 -19.20
N THR A 294 -4.26 7.65 -19.48
CA THR A 294 -3.38 8.68 -20.05
C THR A 294 -3.41 9.93 -19.20
N SER A 295 -2.45 10.84 -19.39
CA SER A 295 -2.54 12.23 -18.91
C SER A 295 -3.01 12.36 -17.46
N SER A 296 -2.16 12.11 -16.45
CA SER A 296 -2.50 12.23 -15.02
C SER A 296 -3.77 11.46 -14.54
N GLY A 297 -4.38 10.66 -15.42
CA GLY A 297 -5.55 9.85 -15.12
C GLY A 297 -5.22 8.80 -14.07
N GLN A 298 -6.20 8.49 -13.22
CA GLN A 298 -6.08 7.50 -12.16
C GLN A 298 -7.18 6.46 -12.31
N LEU A 299 -6.79 5.21 -12.51
CA LEU A 299 -7.67 4.05 -12.60
C LEU A 299 -7.50 3.15 -11.39
N TYR A 300 -8.59 2.81 -10.71
CA TYR A 300 -8.64 1.74 -9.71
C TYR A 300 -9.57 0.64 -10.24
N MET A 301 -9.04 -0.50 -10.65
CA MET A 301 -9.81 -1.59 -11.23
C MET A 301 -9.83 -2.79 -10.29
N ARG A 302 -11.02 -3.32 -9.98
CA ARG A 302 -11.18 -4.51 -9.13
C ARG A 302 -12.25 -5.45 -9.64
N GLY A 303 -11.90 -6.72 -9.85
CA GLY A 303 -12.88 -7.73 -10.26
C GLY A 303 -13.37 -7.55 -11.70
N VAL A 304 -12.62 -6.90 -12.59
CA VAL A 304 -13.05 -6.61 -13.97
C VAL A 304 -12.06 -7.24 -14.93
N ASP A 305 -12.57 -8.02 -15.88
CA ASP A 305 -11.73 -8.73 -16.83
C ASP A 305 -11.60 -7.96 -18.15
N ILE A 306 -10.41 -7.96 -18.75
CA ILE A 306 -10.13 -7.42 -20.08
C ILE A 306 -9.67 -8.57 -20.98
N VAL A 307 -10.55 -8.99 -21.88
CA VAL A 307 -10.40 -10.27 -22.60
C VAL A 307 -10.69 -10.12 -24.09
N ARG A 308 -9.89 -10.77 -24.95
CA ARG A 308 -10.11 -10.90 -26.40
C ARG A 308 -10.05 -9.59 -27.21
N THR A 309 -9.14 -8.69 -26.88
CA THR A 309 -8.90 -7.52 -27.74
C THR A 309 -8.19 -7.93 -29.05
N GLU A 310 -8.96 -8.07 -30.13
CA GLU A 310 -8.46 -8.45 -31.47
C GLU A 310 -7.45 -7.42 -32.02
N ASN A 311 -6.28 -7.88 -32.47
CA ASN A 311 -5.14 -7.07 -32.92
C ASN A 311 -4.79 -5.89 -31.98
N GLY A 312 -5.09 -6.03 -30.69
CA GLY A 312 -5.02 -4.94 -29.73
C GLY A 312 -4.50 -5.35 -28.37
N LEU A 313 -4.31 -4.35 -27.51
CA LEU A 313 -3.74 -4.50 -26.17
C LEU A 313 -4.86 -4.44 -25.13
N GLY A 314 -4.74 -5.18 -24.03
CA GLY A 314 -5.68 -5.10 -22.92
C GLY A 314 -5.65 -3.72 -22.24
N LEU A 315 -4.53 -3.40 -21.57
CA LEU A 315 -4.35 -2.18 -20.78
C LEU A 315 -3.09 -1.42 -21.21
N GLU A 316 -3.24 -0.13 -21.53
CA GLU A 316 -2.12 0.79 -21.76
C GLU A 316 -2.07 1.88 -20.68
N ILE A 317 -0.89 2.15 -20.14
CA ILE A 317 -0.63 3.28 -19.25
C ILE A 317 0.38 4.19 -19.94
N ASN A 318 0.01 5.45 -20.14
CA ASN A 318 0.82 6.45 -20.83
C ASN A 318 0.78 7.76 -20.03
N ASP A 319 1.75 7.94 -19.12
CA ASP A 319 1.82 9.02 -18.14
C ASP A 319 0.63 9.08 -17.14
N GLY A 320 -0.05 7.93 -16.94
CA GLY A 320 -1.17 7.77 -16.01
C GLY A 320 -0.82 6.91 -14.79
N HIS A 321 -1.80 6.63 -13.94
CA HIS A 321 -1.64 5.76 -12.77
C HIS A 321 -2.75 4.71 -12.71
N ALA A 322 -2.39 3.44 -12.56
CA ALA A 322 -3.35 2.35 -12.43
C ALA A 322 -3.07 1.46 -11.23
N TRP A 323 -4.13 1.12 -10.50
CA TRP A 323 -4.18 0.08 -9.48
C TRP A 323 -5.13 -0.99 -10.00
N VAL A 324 -4.63 -2.21 -10.20
CA VAL A 324 -5.41 -3.33 -10.75
C VAL A 324 -5.37 -4.49 -9.76
N GLN A 325 -6.55 -4.93 -9.34
CA GLN A 325 -6.75 -5.92 -8.30
C GLN A 325 -7.77 -6.97 -8.77
N GLN A 326 -7.57 -8.25 -8.45
CA GLN A 326 -8.53 -9.34 -8.67
C GLN A 326 -9.09 -9.34 -10.10
N SER A 327 -8.25 -9.13 -11.10
CA SER A 327 -8.69 -8.93 -12.49
C SER A 327 -7.96 -9.88 -13.43
N ARG A 328 -8.58 -10.25 -14.54
CA ARG A 328 -7.95 -11.04 -15.60
C ARG A 328 -7.72 -10.17 -16.83
N ILE A 329 -6.48 -10.00 -17.24
CA ILE A 329 -6.11 -9.30 -18.49
C ILE A 329 -5.48 -10.32 -19.42
N VAL A 330 -6.34 -11.06 -20.12
CA VAL A 330 -5.96 -12.30 -20.83
C VAL A 330 -6.44 -12.33 -22.28
N LYS A 331 -5.81 -13.16 -23.13
CA LYS A 331 -6.19 -13.37 -24.55
C LYS A 331 -6.25 -12.08 -25.38
N ASN A 332 -5.37 -11.12 -25.12
CA ASN A 332 -5.27 -9.89 -25.91
C ASN A 332 -4.14 -10.07 -26.95
N GLU A 333 -4.44 -9.91 -28.24
CA GLU A 333 -3.55 -10.37 -29.33
C GLU A 333 -2.23 -9.59 -29.43
N ARG A 334 -2.12 -8.39 -28.83
CA ARG A 334 -0.88 -7.59 -28.79
C ARG A 334 -0.30 -7.44 -27.39
N GLY A 335 -0.76 -8.24 -26.44
CA GLY A 335 -0.25 -8.30 -25.06
C GLY A 335 -1.30 -7.90 -24.04
N GLY A 336 -1.03 -8.24 -22.79
CA GLY A 336 -1.89 -7.89 -21.67
C GLY A 336 -1.77 -6.41 -21.31
N ILE A 337 -0.57 -5.99 -20.92
CA ILE A 337 -0.32 -4.66 -20.37
C ILE A 337 0.91 -4.01 -21.03
N ARG A 338 0.80 -2.71 -21.38
CA ARG A 338 1.94 -1.85 -21.72
C ARG A 338 1.99 -0.65 -20.78
N VAL A 339 3.19 -0.33 -20.28
CA VAL A 339 3.47 0.88 -19.51
C VAL A 339 4.51 1.72 -20.25
N ASP A 340 4.15 2.94 -20.61
CA ASP A 340 4.98 3.94 -21.28
C ASP A 340 4.88 5.26 -20.50
N GLY A 341 5.47 5.26 -19.31
CA GLY A 341 5.39 6.34 -18.32
C GLY A 341 4.27 6.13 -17.29
N GLY A 342 4.38 6.82 -16.15
CA GLY A 342 3.40 6.72 -15.06
C GLY A 342 3.66 5.56 -14.09
N THR A 343 2.62 5.07 -13.42
CA THR A 343 2.75 3.97 -12.43
C THR A 343 1.69 2.87 -12.60
N LEU A 344 2.10 1.62 -12.41
CA LEU A 344 1.22 0.45 -12.31
C LEU A 344 1.43 -0.26 -10.98
N ARG A 345 0.36 -0.45 -10.22
CA ARG A 345 0.29 -1.41 -9.11
C ARG A 345 -0.67 -2.53 -9.48
N LEU A 346 -0.13 -3.73 -9.67
CA LEU A 346 -0.87 -4.92 -10.06
C LEU A 346 -0.82 -5.94 -8.93
N GLU A 347 -1.98 -6.35 -8.45
CA GLU A 347 -2.09 -7.30 -7.33
C GLU A 347 -3.04 -8.43 -7.72
N HIS A 348 -2.87 -9.63 -7.14
CA HIS A 348 -3.82 -10.77 -7.20
C HIS A 348 -4.60 -10.91 -8.50
N SER A 349 -3.88 -10.83 -9.63
CA SER A 349 -4.45 -10.76 -10.98
C SER A 349 -3.81 -11.80 -11.90
N PHE A 350 -4.49 -12.07 -13.00
CA PHE A 350 -3.96 -12.86 -14.11
C PHE A 350 -3.62 -11.95 -15.28
N VAL A 351 -2.43 -12.11 -15.85
CA VAL A 351 -2.04 -11.37 -17.06
C VAL A 351 -1.35 -12.30 -18.04
N GLY A 352 -1.84 -12.37 -19.28
CA GLY A 352 -1.21 -13.28 -20.24
C GLY A 352 -2.08 -13.75 -21.39
N GLY A 353 -1.73 -14.92 -21.92
CA GLY A 353 -2.48 -15.60 -22.98
C GLY A 353 -1.58 -16.44 -23.86
N ASP A 354 -2.12 -16.89 -24.99
CA ASP A 354 -1.47 -17.80 -25.93
C ASP A 354 -0.98 -17.14 -27.22
N ALA A 355 -0.83 -15.82 -27.21
CA ALA A 355 -0.25 -15.09 -28.34
C ALA A 355 1.26 -15.37 -28.43
N ASP A 356 1.69 -15.93 -29.56
CA ASP A 356 3.10 -16.12 -29.90
C ASP A 356 3.75 -14.79 -30.34
N ASP A 357 5.06 -14.65 -30.13
CA ASP A 357 5.84 -13.43 -30.39
C ASP A 357 5.27 -12.15 -29.72
N VAL A 358 4.60 -12.31 -28.56
CA VAL A 358 3.90 -11.23 -27.86
C VAL A 358 4.18 -11.29 -26.36
N ASN A 359 4.62 -10.17 -25.80
CA ASN A 359 4.87 -10.06 -24.36
C ASN A 359 3.57 -9.91 -23.56
N ALA A 360 3.48 -10.57 -22.41
CA ALA A 360 2.33 -10.42 -21.53
C ALA A 360 2.31 -9.02 -20.87
N ILE A 361 3.46 -8.57 -20.35
CA ILE A 361 3.68 -7.24 -19.80
C ILE A 361 4.94 -6.60 -20.41
N GLU A 362 4.80 -5.40 -20.96
CA GLU A 362 5.89 -4.61 -21.53
C GLU A 362 6.00 -3.23 -20.84
N VAL A 363 7.16 -2.93 -20.28
CA VAL A 363 7.46 -1.66 -19.59
C VAL A 363 8.52 -0.88 -20.35
N LEU A 364 8.10 0.14 -21.08
CA LEU A 364 8.98 1.02 -21.86
C LEU A 364 9.55 2.14 -20.98
N ASP A 365 8.73 2.70 -20.09
CA ASP A 365 9.10 3.71 -19.10
C ASP A 365 8.10 3.67 -17.94
N GLY A 366 8.46 4.22 -16.78
CA GLY A 366 7.61 4.29 -15.58
C GLY A 366 7.97 3.32 -14.45
N GLU A 367 7.09 3.26 -13.45
CA GLU A 367 7.23 2.44 -12.24
C GLU A 367 6.18 1.33 -12.21
N VAL A 368 6.61 0.09 -11.94
CA VAL A 368 5.73 -1.08 -11.88
C VAL A 368 5.95 -1.88 -10.61
N SER A 369 4.88 -2.12 -9.86
CA SER A 369 4.88 -3.03 -8.71
C SER A 369 3.85 -4.13 -8.91
N ILE A 370 4.31 -5.38 -8.89
CA ILE A 370 3.49 -6.57 -9.11
C ILE A 370 3.56 -7.46 -7.87
N ILE A 371 2.43 -7.81 -7.28
CA ILE A 371 2.37 -8.60 -6.04
C ILE A 371 1.31 -9.70 -6.19
N TYR A 372 1.63 -10.94 -5.80
CA TYR A 372 0.70 -12.08 -5.89
C TYR A 372 0.02 -12.19 -7.25
N THR A 373 0.73 -12.03 -8.37
CA THR A 373 0.14 -12.07 -9.71
C THR A 373 0.62 -13.31 -10.44
N THR A 374 -0.23 -13.90 -11.29
CA THR A 374 0.17 -14.98 -12.19
C THR A 374 0.32 -14.42 -13.61
N ILE A 375 1.53 -14.46 -14.14
CA ILE A 375 1.87 -13.95 -15.47
C ILE A 375 2.28 -15.12 -16.36
N VAL A 376 1.57 -15.30 -17.47
CA VAL A 376 1.80 -16.38 -18.43
C VAL A 376 1.96 -15.81 -19.83
N ALA A 377 3.08 -16.09 -20.49
CA ALA A 377 3.29 -15.73 -21.89
C ALA A 377 3.15 -16.95 -22.82
N GLY A 378 2.85 -16.66 -24.09
CA GLY A 378 2.72 -17.64 -25.17
C GLY A 378 4.07 -18.24 -25.60
N GLY A 379 4.12 -18.80 -26.80
CA GLY A 379 5.30 -19.48 -27.33
C GLY A 379 6.27 -18.56 -28.05
N ASP A 380 7.20 -19.18 -28.78
CA ASP A 380 8.22 -18.51 -29.60
C ASP A 380 9.05 -17.47 -28.81
N ASP A 381 9.15 -16.21 -29.26
CA ASP A 381 9.91 -15.15 -28.58
C ASP A 381 9.01 -14.30 -27.65
N SER A 382 8.06 -14.95 -26.97
CA SER A 382 7.18 -14.31 -25.99
C SER A 382 7.81 -14.32 -24.59
N HIS A 383 7.65 -13.21 -23.88
CA HIS A 383 8.14 -13.06 -22.51
C HIS A 383 6.99 -12.68 -21.58
N ALA A 384 6.99 -13.22 -20.37
CA ALA A 384 6.03 -12.86 -19.34
C ALA A 384 6.22 -11.39 -18.92
N PHE A 385 7.47 -10.95 -18.80
CA PHE A 385 7.79 -9.58 -18.40
C PHE A 385 9.01 -9.03 -19.15
N VAL A 386 8.84 -7.89 -19.80
CA VAL A 386 9.93 -7.17 -20.48
C VAL A 386 10.00 -5.73 -19.97
N CYS A 387 11.21 -5.23 -19.76
CA CYS A 387 11.41 -3.84 -19.39
C CYS A 387 12.61 -3.20 -20.07
N GLU A 388 12.57 -1.88 -20.22
CA GLU A 388 13.73 -1.05 -20.54
C GLU A 388 14.51 -0.69 -19.26
N THR A 389 15.82 -0.47 -19.40
CA THR A 389 16.75 -0.27 -18.27
C THR A 389 16.49 0.94 -17.37
N SER A 390 15.59 1.86 -17.77
CA SER A 390 15.20 3.03 -16.98
C SER A 390 14.00 2.80 -16.07
N SER A 391 13.32 1.66 -16.19
CA SER A 391 12.13 1.37 -15.38
C SER A 391 12.50 0.86 -13.99
N GLU A 392 11.79 1.35 -12.97
CA GLU A 392 11.84 0.82 -11.61
C GLU A 392 10.73 -0.22 -11.48
N SER A 393 11.10 -1.50 -11.54
CA SER A 393 10.14 -2.61 -11.51
C SER A 393 10.40 -3.55 -10.34
N THR A 394 9.35 -3.91 -9.62
CA THR A 394 9.39 -4.92 -8.55
C THR A 394 8.32 -5.97 -8.80
N ILE A 395 8.69 -7.25 -8.68
CA ILE A 395 7.76 -8.38 -8.76
C ILE A 395 7.94 -9.24 -7.52
N ARG A 396 6.84 -9.47 -6.79
CA ARG A 396 6.87 -10.19 -5.52
C ARG A 396 5.75 -11.21 -5.38
N ASN A 397 6.03 -12.32 -4.68
CA ASN A 397 5.06 -13.36 -4.37
C ASN A 397 4.29 -13.89 -5.59
N SER A 398 4.89 -13.84 -6.79
CA SER A 398 4.20 -14.03 -8.07
C SER A 398 4.66 -15.30 -8.81
N ILE A 399 3.90 -15.73 -9.82
CA ILE A 399 4.30 -16.76 -10.77
C ILE A 399 4.59 -16.09 -12.11
N ILE A 400 5.75 -16.36 -12.70
CA ILE A 400 6.20 -15.80 -13.95
C ILE A 400 6.66 -16.96 -14.85
N VAL A 401 5.91 -17.24 -15.92
CA VAL A 401 6.20 -18.37 -16.82
C VAL A 401 5.94 -18.01 -18.29
N SER A 402 6.61 -18.69 -19.21
CA SER A 402 6.42 -18.57 -20.65
C SER A 402 6.42 -19.96 -21.30
N LEU A 403 5.72 -20.13 -22.43
CA LEU A 403 5.88 -21.33 -23.26
C LEU A 403 7.08 -21.23 -24.22
N GLY A 404 7.66 -20.04 -24.37
CA GLY A 404 8.81 -19.80 -25.22
C GLY A 404 10.09 -20.47 -24.69
N ASP A 405 11.03 -20.77 -25.60
CA ASP A 405 12.37 -21.25 -25.23
C ASP A 405 13.26 -20.10 -24.69
N SER A 406 12.85 -18.86 -24.90
CA SER A 406 13.52 -17.65 -24.40
C SER A 406 13.24 -17.43 -22.91
N ALA A 407 14.06 -16.61 -22.24
CA ALA A 407 13.85 -16.29 -20.83
C ALA A 407 12.52 -15.54 -20.64
N GLU A 408 11.71 -15.99 -19.69
CA GLU A 408 10.39 -15.44 -19.37
C GLU A 408 10.45 -14.00 -18.83
N VAL A 409 11.60 -13.60 -18.25
CA VAL A 409 11.90 -12.23 -17.84
C VAL A 409 13.05 -11.67 -18.67
N MET A 410 12.77 -10.58 -19.40
CA MET A 410 13.77 -9.76 -20.10
C MET A 410 13.84 -8.36 -19.50
N CYS A 411 14.42 -8.30 -18.31
CA CYS A 411 14.59 -7.06 -17.57
C CYS A 411 15.75 -7.23 -16.58
N ASP A 412 16.90 -6.61 -16.85
CA ASP A 412 18.05 -6.71 -15.93
C ASP A 412 17.84 -5.87 -14.65
N ALA A 413 16.91 -4.92 -14.68
CA ALA A 413 16.67 -3.96 -13.60
C ALA A 413 15.54 -4.36 -12.64
N VAL A 414 14.73 -5.39 -12.96
CA VAL A 414 13.61 -5.79 -12.09
C VAL A 414 14.12 -6.51 -10.85
N GLU A 415 13.57 -6.12 -9.70
CA GLU A 415 13.76 -6.85 -8.46
C GLU A 415 12.68 -7.94 -8.34
N ILE A 416 13.08 -9.21 -8.33
CA ILE A 416 12.19 -10.36 -8.17
C ILE A 416 12.38 -10.95 -6.78
N ILE A 417 11.34 -10.95 -5.97
CA ILE A 417 11.37 -11.35 -4.55
C ILE A 417 10.33 -12.44 -4.31
N ASP A 418 10.69 -13.54 -3.66
CA ASP A 418 9.75 -14.59 -3.21
C ASP A 418 8.79 -15.06 -4.34
N SER A 419 9.26 -15.06 -5.59
CA SER A 419 8.44 -15.33 -6.79
C SER A 419 9.02 -16.50 -7.56
N PHE A 420 8.14 -17.23 -8.24
CA PHE A 420 8.53 -18.32 -9.12
C PHE A 420 8.83 -17.78 -10.51
N ASN A 421 10.00 -18.13 -11.00
CA ASN A 421 10.36 -18.00 -12.40
C ASN A 421 11.00 -19.33 -12.84
N GLU A 422 11.02 -19.57 -14.14
CA GLU A 422 11.56 -20.80 -14.70
C GLU A 422 13.09 -20.80 -14.70
N ALA A 423 13.74 -19.64 -14.82
CA ALA A 423 15.19 -19.51 -14.81
C ALA A 423 15.85 -20.12 -13.56
N ASP A 424 15.20 -19.97 -12.41
CA ASP A 424 15.65 -20.44 -11.10
C ASP A 424 15.08 -21.82 -10.72
N SER A 425 14.24 -22.40 -11.57
CA SER A 425 13.55 -23.67 -11.34
C SER A 425 14.05 -24.81 -12.23
N ALA A 426 14.05 -26.02 -11.67
CA ALA A 426 14.27 -27.25 -12.46
C ALA A 426 13.01 -27.68 -13.23
N GLU A 427 11.83 -27.26 -12.76
CA GLU A 427 10.55 -27.47 -13.42
C GLU A 427 10.32 -26.33 -14.40
N LYS A 428 10.04 -26.68 -15.65
CA LYS A 428 9.71 -25.75 -16.73
C LYS A 428 8.22 -25.82 -17.01
N PHE A 429 7.65 -24.67 -17.29
CA PHE A 429 6.30 -24.57 -17.79
C PHE A 429 6.31 -24.96 -19.27
N ASP A 430 5.39 -25.83 -19.65
CA ASP A 430 5.22 -26.26 -21.04
C ASP A 430 3.73 -26.47 -21.33
N ASP A 431 3.42 -26.74 -22.60
CA ASP A 431 2.04 -26.95 -23.07
C ASP A 431 1.37 -28.21 -22.51
N ASN A 432 2.12 -29.07 -21.79
CA ASN A 432 1.66 -30.29 -21.12
C ASN A 432 1.69 -30.21 -19.59
N SER A 433 2.07 -29.07 -19.03
CA SER A 433 2.31 -28.89 -17.61
C SER A 433 1.05 -29.12 -16.77
N ASP A 434 -0.16 -28.94 -17.33
CA ASP A 434 -1.46 -29.05 -16.63
C ASP A 434 -1.52 -28.19 -15.35
N TRP A 435 -0.66 -27.17 -15.20
CA TRP A 435 -0.60 -26.37 -13.96
C TRP A 435 -1.87 -25.55 -13.75
N PHE A 436 -2.47 -25.10 -14.85
CA PHE A 436 -3.61 -24.19 -14.87
C PHE A 436 -4.85 -24.86 -15.45
N GLU A 437 -6.05 -24.44 -15.02
CA GLU A 437 -7.34 -24.90 -15.56
C GLU A 437 -7.42 -24.66 -17.08
N ASP A 438 -7.00 -23.48 -17.55
CA ASP A 438 -6.70 -23.19 -18.95
C ASP A 438 -5.58 -22.16 -19.04
N TRP A 439 -4.35 -22.56 -19.33
CA TRP A 439 -3.23 -21.62 -19.43
C TRP A 439 -3.39 -20.53 -20.49
N ARG A 440 -4.39 -20.63 -21.38
CA ARG A 440 -4.69 -19.59 -22.37
C ARG A 440 -5.60 -18.48 -21.83
N ASP A 441 -6.31 -18.72 -20.73
CA ASP A 441 -7.41 -17.87 -20.24
C ASP A 441 -7.48 -17.78 -18.73
N ASP A 442 -7.37 -18.94 -18.08
CA ASP A 442 -7.76 -19.17 -16.71
C ASP A 442 -6.60 -19.81 -15.93
N PHE A 443 -5.89 -18.97 -15.20
CA PHE A 443 -4.66 -19.35 -14.51
C PHE A 443 -4.90 -19.85 -13.07
N HIS A 444 -6.12 -20.30 -12.76
CA HIS A 444 -6.36 -21.05 -11.52
C HIS A 444 -5.52 -22.32 -11.53
N LEU A 445 -4.82 -22.56 -10.44
CA LEU A 445 -3.91 -23.67 -10.25
C LEU A 445 -4.69 -24.97 -10.07
N VAL A 446 -4.32 -26.00 -10.82
CA VAL A 446 -4.93 -27.33 -10.68
C VAL A 446 -4.24 -28.06 -9.52
N PRO A 447 -4.96 -28.48 -8.47
CA PRO A 447 -4.37 -29.12 -7.30
C PRO A 447 -3.46 -30.30 -7.62
N GLY A 448 -2.20 -30.22 -7.18
CA GLY A 448 -1.19 -31.26 -7.34
C GLY A 448 -0.60 -31.40 -8.73
N LYS A 449 -0.83 -30.43 -9.64
CA LYS A 449 -0.20 -30.37 -10.96
C LYS A 449 0.97 -29.41 -11.05
N TYR A 450 0.96 -28.37 -10.25
CA TYR A 450 2.01 -27.35 -10.19
C TYR A 450 3.22 -27.79 -9.33
N PRO A 451 4.38 -27.12 -9.44
CA PRO A 451 5.55 -27.41 -8.62
C PRO A 451 5.28 -27.16 -7.13
N ALA A 452 5.58 -28.12 -6.27
CA ALA A 452 5.32 -28.03 -4.83
C ALA A 452 6.03 -26.86 -4.12
N ILE A 453 7.03 -26.24 -4.75
CA ILE A 453 7.66 -25.04 -4.20
C ILE A 453 6.69 -23.85 -4.13
N LEU A 454 5.72 -23.76 -5.05
CA LEU A 454 4.76 -22.66 -5.10
C LEU A 454 3.97 -22.49 -3.81
N GLU A 455 3.69 -23.58 -3.09
CA GLU A 455 2.87 -23.60 -1.86
C GLU A 455 3.51 -22.85 -0.67
N THR A 456 4.81 -22.56 -0.75
CA THR A 456 5.57 -21.99 0.38
C THR A 456 6.57 -20.90 -0.04
N LEU A 457 6.56 -20.55 -1.33
CA LEU A 457 7.55 -19.65 -1.91
C LEU A 457 7.27 -18.18 -1.55
N ALA A 458 6.00 -17.78 -1.56
CA ALA A 458 5.62 -16.42 -1.21
C ALA A 458 5.77 -16.21 0.29
N ILE A 459 6.13 -14.98 0.67
CA ILE A 459 6.17 -14.53 2.06
C ILE A 459 5.23 -13.33 2.20
N TRP A 460 4.16 -13.53 2.95
CA TRP A 460 3.18 -12.48 3.23
C TRP A 460 3.79 -11.41 4.13
N ARG A 461 3.60 -10.15 3.75
CA ARG A 461 4.07 -8.96 4.47
C ARG A 461 2.93 -8.00 4.76
N THR A 462 3.09 -7.16 5.78
CA THR A 462 2.12 -6.10 6.09
C THR A 462 1.91 -5.20 4.87
N GLY A 463 0.64 -5.05 4.46
CA GLY A 463 0.26 -4.30 3.25
C GLY A 463 0.04 -5.19 2.02
N ASP A 464 0.33 -6.49 2.11
CA ASP A 464 -0.04 -7.46 1.08
C ASP A 464 -1.56 -7.67 1.00
N PRO A 465 -2.07 -8.07 -0.17
CA PRO A 465 -3.43 -8.54 -0.32
C PRO A 465 -3.82 -9.58 0.73
N GLN A 466 -5.01 -9.39 1.31
CA GLN A 466 -5.59 -10.31 2.31
C GLN A 466 -6.45 -11.41 1.66
N LYS A 467 -6.67 -11.32 0.36
CA LYS A 467 -7.45 -12.27 -0.43
C LYS A 467 -6.73 -12.54 -1.75
N ASP A 468 -6.96 -13.70 -2.32
CA ASP A 468 -6.51 -14.07 -3.66
C ASP A 468 -7.48 -13.55 -4.75
N ILE A 469 -7.34 -14.05 -5.99
CA ILE A 469 -8.18 -13.63 -7.11
C ILE A 469 -9.66 -14.04 -6.97
N ASP A 470 -9.95 -15.14 -6.28
CA ASP A 470 -11.30 -15.66 -6.04
C ASP A 470 -11.94 -15.12 -4.75
N GLY A 471 -11.15 -14.39 -3.95
CA GLY A 471 -11.58 -13.83 -2.68
C GLY A 471 -11.29 -14.75 -1.49
N ASP A 472 -10.58 -15.85 -1.69
CA ASP A 472 -10.15 -16.75 -0.64
C ASP A 472 -9.09 -16.08 0.24
N PRO A 473 -9.20 -16.25 1.58
CA PRO A 473 -8.37 -15.50 2.52
C PRO A 473 -6.91 -15.95 2.49
N ARG A 474 -6.01 -14.98 2.37
CA ARG A 474 -4.57 -15.13 2.55
C ARG A 474 -4.16 -14.94 4.02
N PRO A 475 -2.94 -15.32 4.40
CA PRO A 475 -2.39 -14.99 5.73
C PRO A 475 -2.48 -13.50 6.03
N THR A 476 -2.52 -13.13 7.31
CA THR A 476 -2.55 -11.72 7.75
C THR A 476 -1.43 -11.41 8.76
N ALA A 477 -0.44 -12.29 8.85
CA ALA A 477 0.67 -12.19 9.78
C ALA A 477 1.99 -12.10 9.01
N ASP A 478 2.76 -11.05 9.31
CA ASP A 478 4.03 -10.73 8.65
C ASP A 478 5.03 -11.90 8.73
N GLY A 479 5.69 -12.21 7.61
CA GLY A 479 6.66 -13.29 7.50
C GLY A 479 6.05 -14.69 7.34
N THR A 480 4.72 -14.81 7.20
CA THR A 480 4.05 -16.11 7.00
C THR A 480 4.23 -16.59 5.56
N GLN A 481 4.61 -17.86 5.39
CA GLN A 481 4.67 -18.49 4.06
C GLN A 481 3.28 -18.59 3.45
N ASP A 482 3.19 -18.37 2.14
CA ASP A 482 1.96 -18.42 1.35
C ASP A 482 2.22 -19.02 -0.04
N PHE A 483 1.15 -19.22 -0.81
CA PHE A 483 1.23 -19.57 -2.23
C PHE A 483 1.70 -18.39 -3.07
N ALA A 484 2.70 -18.63 -3.91
CA ALA A 484 3.06 -17.70 -4.98
C ALA A 484 1.99 -17.69 -6.08
N GLY A 485 1.75 -16.51 -6.67
CA GLY A 485 0.76 -16.29 -7.71
C GLY A 485 -0.56 -15.72 -7.18
N ALA A 486 -1.50 -15.49 -8.09
CA ALA A 486 -2.77 -14.85 -7.78
C ALA A 486 -3.81 -15.76 -7.14
N ASP A 487 -3.64 -17.08 -7.24
CA ASP A 487 -4.63 -18.09 -6.87
C ASP A 487 -4.19 -18.94 -5.67
N LEU A 488 -5.16 -19.38 -4.86
CA LEU A 488 -5.04 -20.43 -3.84
C LEU A 488 -5.88 -21.67 -4.27
N PRO A 489 -5.24 -22.81 -4.61
CA PRO A 489 -5.91 -23.98 -5.20
C PRO A 489 -6.75 -24.85 -4.25
#